data_AF-A0A0F9CBB6-F1
#
_entry.id   AF-A0A0F9CBB6-F1
#
_cell.length_a   1.000
_cell.length_b   1.000
_cell.length_c   1.000
_cell.angle_alpha   90.00
_cell.angle_beta   90.00
_cell.angle_gamma   90.00
#
_symmetry.space_group_name_H-M   'P 1'
#
loop_
_entity.id
_entity.type
_entity.pdbx_description
1 polymer ?
#
loop_
_entity_poly.entity_id
_entity_poly.type
_entity_poly.pdbx_seq_one_letter_code
_entity_poly.pdbx_strand_id
1 'polypeptide(L)'
;MTLINKDIFICLDIEATGLDPSNDRIVEIAIVKFTFDEILDTFSTLIDPEVEIPKPSQNIHNISEDMVKGKPKIKEVLPDILKFIGSHVIMGHGINFDIDIIYAATKRDQIPCKIYNVLLVYPSTINRIALGL
;
A
#
# COMPACT_ATOMS: atom_id res chain seq x y z
N MET A 1 0.68 -25.52 -16.06
CA MET A 1 0.78 -24.28 -15.26
C MET A 1 -0.60 -24.00 -14.66
N THR A 2 -1.07 -24.87 -13.75
CA THR A 2 -2.47 -24.90 -13.28
C THR A 2 -2.60 -24.67 -11.78
N LEU A 3 -1.48 -24.59 -11.05
CA LEU A 3 -1.49 -24.45 -9.59
C LEU A 3 -1.76 -23.01 -9.13
N ILE A 4 -1.27 -22.01 -9.87
CA ILE A 4 -1.33 -20.60 -9.45
C ILE A 4 -2.66 -19.92 -9.82
N ASN A 5 -3.42 -20.44 -10.81
CA ASN A 5 -4.64 -19.76 -11.29
C ASN A 5 -5.78 -19.70 -10.26
N LYS A 6 -5.74 -20.54 -9.22
CA LYS A 6 -6.73 -20.54 -8.13
C LYS A 6 -6.28 -19.75 -6.91
N ASP A 7 -5.04 -19.26 -6.90
CA ASP A 7 -4.55 -18.45 -5.80
C ASP A 7 -5.15 -17.05 -5.89
N ILE A 8 -5.39 -16.47 -4.71
CA ILE A 8 -5.85 -15.10 -4.57
C ILE A 8 -4.65 -14.22 -4.26
N PHE A 9 -4.57 -13.12 -4.99
CA PHE A 9 -3.55 -12.10 -4.89
C PHE A 9 -4.12 -10.78 -4.41
N ILE A 10 -3.25 -9.96 -3.83
CA ILE A 10 -3.52 -8.60 -3.40
C ILE A 10 -2.59 -7.68 -4.19
N CYS A 11 -3.14 -6.72 -4.91
CA CYS A 11 -2.38 -5.56 -5.37
C CYS A 11 -2.60 -4.43 -4.37
N LEU A 12 -1.54 -3.73 -3.99
CA LEU A 12 -1.58 -2.63 -3.02
C LEU A 12 -0.77 -1.45 -3.58
N ASP A 13 -1.29 -0.25 -3.36
CA ASP A 13 -0.63 1.02 -3.68
C ASP A 13 -0.98 2.05 -2.60
N ILE A 14 0.00 2.86 -2.20
CA ILE A 14 -0.12 3.86 -1.13
C ILE A 14 0.44 5.20 -1.59
N GLU A 15 -0.36 6.24 -1.34
CA GLU A 15 0.12 7.63 -1.37
C GLU A 15 0.41 8.09 0.05
N ALA A 16 1.50 8.84 0.23
CA ALA A 16 2.00 9.24 1.54
C ALA A 16 2.46 10.70 1.57
N THR A 17 2.63 11.23 2.77
CA THR A 17 3.16 12.58 2.98
C THR A 17 4.63 12.71 2.56
N GLY A 18 5.34 11.61 2.39
CA GLY A 18 6.75 11.58 2.01
C GLY A 18 7.24 10.14 1.81
N LEU A 19 8.55 9.95 1.87
CA LEU A 19 9.22 8.67 1.56
C LEU A 19 9.98 8.05 2.75
N ASP A 20 9.79 8.56 3.97
CA ASP A 20 10.33 7.97 5.19
C ASP A 20 9.21 7.25 5.98
N PRO A 21 9.12 5.91 5.92
CA PRO A 21 8.08 5.15 6.61
C PRO A 21 7.98 5.43 8.12
N SER A 22 9.09 5.81 8.76
CA SER A 22 9.11 6.05 10.21
C SER A 22 8.41 7.36 10.58
N ASN A 23 8.57 8.38 9.73
CA ASN A 23 8.16 9.75 10.02
C ASN A 23 6.94 10.20 9.23
N ASP A 24 6.74 9.69 8.02
CA ASP A 24 5.62 10.05 7.14
C ASP A 24 4.32 9.30 7.47
N ARG A 25 3.23 9.72 6.82
CA ARG A 25 1.86 9.23 7.03
C ARG A 25 1.21 8.83 5.71
N ILE A 26 0.37 7.81 5.80
CA ILE A 26 -0.47 7.35 4.69
C ILE A 26 -1.57 8.38 4.44
N VAL A 27 -1.78 8.73 3.17
CA VAL A 27 -2.76 9.71 2.68
C VAL A 27 -3.85 9.02 1.85
N GLU A 28 -3.49 7.97 1.12
CA GLU A 28 -4.42 7.09 0.42
C GLU A 28 -3.92 5.65 0.50
N ILE A 29 -4.86 4.71 0.49
CA ILE A 29 -4.57 3.31 0.25
C ILE A 29 -5.57 2.75 -0.77
N ALA A 30 -5.05 2.03 -1.77
CA ALA A 30 -5.83 1.32 -2.76
C ALA A 30 -5.41 -0.16 -2.79
N ILE A 31 -6.40 -1.06 -2.74
CA ILE A 31 -6.19 -2.49 -2.64
C ILE A 31 -7.13 -3.21 -3.62
N VAL A 32 -6.58 -4.10 -4.42
CA VAL A 32 -7.33 -4.97 -5.33
C VAL A 32 -7.09 -6.42 -4.95
N LYS A 33 -8.17 -7.16 -4.72
CA LYS A 33 -8.14 -8.60 -4.50
C LYS A 33 -8.56 -9.32 -5.77
N PHE A 34 -7.74 -10.23 -6.27
CA PHE A 34 -7.95 -10.81 -7.60
C PHE A 34 -7.37 -12.22 -7.72
N THR A 35 -7.84 -12.95 -8.72
CA THR A 35 -7.14 -14.10 -9.31
C THR A 35 -6.59 -13.66 -10.67
N PHE A 36 -5.79 -14.49 -11.34
CA PHE A 36 -5.36 -14.15 -12.71
C PHE A 36 -6.49 -14.13 -13.74
N ASP A 37 -7.69 -14.58 -13.38
CA ASP A 37 -8.85 -14.62 -14.26
C ASP A 37 -9.83 -13.46 -13.99
N GLU A 38 -9.93 -12.95 -12.76
CA GLU A 38 -10.91 -11.92 -12.39
C GLU A 38 -10.53 -11.07 -11.16
N ILE A 39 -11.13 -9.86 -11.08
CA ILE A 39 -11.13 -9.05 -9.86
C ILE A 39 -12.25 -9.55 -8.94
N LEU A 40 -11.90 -9.88 -7.71
CA LEU A 40 -12.82 -10.41 -6.70
C LEU A 40 -13.40 -9.30 -5.81
N ASP A 41 -12.57 -8.33 -5.43
CA ASP A 41 -12.99 -7.23 -4.56
C ASP A 41 -11.99 -6.05 -4.65
N THR A 42 -12.44 -4.86 -4.30
CA THR A 42 -11.59 -3.66 -4.24
C THR A 42 -11.88 -2.85 -2.98
N PHE A 43 -10.84 -2.22 -2.45
CA PHE A 43 -10.93 -1.30 -1.33
C PHE A 43 -10.08 -0.07 -1.63
N SER A 44 -10.63 1.12 -1.50
CA SER A 44 -9.83 2.34 -1.51
C SER A 44 -10.40 3.38 -0.57
N THR A 45 -9.52 4.15 0.06
CA THR A 45 -9.92 5.30 0.88
C THR A 45 -8.80 6.32 0.98
N LEU A 46 -9.19 7.59 0.93
CA LEU A 46 -8.38 8.68 1.46
C LEU A 46 -8.33 8.57 2.98
N ILE A 47 -7.24 9.03 3.57
CA ILE A 47 -6.94 8.94 5.00
C ILE A 47 -6.54 10.33 5.48
N ASP A 48 -7.07 10.74 6.64
CA ASP A 48 -6.58 11.92 7.36
C ASP A 48 -5.22 11.55 8.00
N PRO A 49 -4.10 12.13 7.52
CA PRO A 49 -2.77 11.76 8.01
C PRO A 49 -2.44 12.39 9.38
N GLU A 50 -3.30 13.28 9.90
CA GLU A 50 -3.09 14.06 11.14
C GLU A 50 -1.81 14.92 11.15
N VAL A 51 -1.24 15.19 9.97
CA VAL A 51 -0.07 16.04 9.72
C VAL A 51 -0.23 16.78 8.39
N GLU A 52 0.55 17.85 8.18
CA GLU A 52 0.58 18.53 6.88
C GLU A 52 1.16 17.61 5.80
N ILE A 53 0.52 17.57 4.63
CA ILE A 53 0.99 16.94 3.41
C ILE A 53 1.92 17.94 2.69
N PRO A 54 3.22 17.68 2.58
CA PRO A 54 4.15 18.55 1.86
C PRO A 54 3.71 18.79 0.41
N LYS A 55 3.86 20.03 -0.07
CA LYS A 55 3.55 20.41 -1.46
C LYS A 55 4.19 19.51 -2.53
N PRO A 56 5.45 19.05 -2.39
CA PRO A 56 6.03 18.11 -3.35
C PRO A 56 5.22 16.82 -3.48
N SER A 57 4.73 16.26 -2.37
CA SER A 57 3.90 15.06 -2.34
C SER A 57 2.53 15.35 -2.97
N GLN A 58 1.88 16.46 -2.58
CA GLN A 58 0.62 16.90 -3.20
C GLN A 58 0.72 17.04 -4.71
N ASN A 59 1.85 17.53 -5.24
CA ASN A 59 2.06 17.69 -6.68
C ASN A 59 2.25 16.35 -7.42
N ILE A 60 2.66 15.29 -6.73
CA ILE A 60 2.84 13.95 -7.31
C ILE A 60 1.49 13.24 -7.39
N HIS A 61 0.81 13.09 -6.25
CA HIS A 61 -0.41 12.29 -6.15
C HIS A 61 -1.70 13.09 -6.34
N ASN A 62 -1.62 14.43 -6.39
CA ASN A 62 -2.76 15.34 -6.57
C ASN A 62 -3.84 15.26 -5.47
N ILE A 63 -3.44 14.94 -4.24
CA ILE A 63 -4.33 14.88 -3.07
C ILE A 63 -4.04 16.10 -2.20
N SER A 64 -5.05 16.95 -1.98
CA SER A 64 -4.94 18.14 -1.15
C SER A 64 -5.39 17.90 0.29
N GLU A 65 -4.99 18.81 1.19
CA GLU A 65 -5.45 18.86 2.59
C GLU A 65 -6.98 18.80 2.72
N ASP A 66 -7.69 19.53 1.85
CA ASP A 66 -9.15 19.59 1.89
C ASP A 66 -9.80 18.25 1.51
N MET A 67 -9.14 17.42 0.69
CA MET A 67 -9.65 16.11 0.29
C MET A 67 -9.58 15.09 1.43
N VAL A 68 -8.57 15.19 2.28
CA VAL A 68 -8.36 14.28 3.42
C VAL A 68 -9.07 14.73 4.69
N LYS A 69 -9.51 15.99 4.76
CA LYS A 69 -10.22 16.53 5.91
C LYS A 69 -11.51 15.76 6.20
N GLY A 70 -11.61 15.20 7.40
CA GLY A 70 -12.77 14.42 7.84
C GLY A 70 -12.83 13.00 7.27
N LYS A 71 -11.77 12.54 6.59
CA LYS A 71 -11.56 11.13 6.25
C LYS A 71 -11.16 10.34 7.50
N PRO A 72 -11.32 9.01 7.49
CA PRO A 72 -10.85 8.19 8.60
C PRO A 72 -9.34 8.33 8.79
N LYS A 73 -8.89 8.20 10.02
CA LYS A 73 -7.47 8.09 10.37
C LYS A 73 -7.00 6.67 10.10
N ILE A 74 -5.70 6.50 9.86
CA ILE A 74 -5.13 5.19 9.57
C ILE A 74 -5.49 4.13 10.64
N LYS A 75 -5.43 4.49 11.93
CA LYS A 75 -5.77 3.60 13.05
C LYS A 75 -7.20 3.03 13.01
N GLU A 76 -8.13 3.75 12.37
CA GLU A 76 -9.53 3.37 12.29
C GLU A 76 -9.77 2.33 11.19
N VAL A 77 -9.00 2.39 10.10
CA VAL A 77 -9.16 1.51 8.93
C VAL A 77 -8.14 0.39 8.85
N LEU A 78 -6.99 0.53 9.48
CA LEU A 78 -5.87 -0.42 9.38
C LEU A 78 -6.25 -1.86 9.79
N PRO A 79 -7.05 -2.10 10.86
CA PRO A 79 -7.49 -3.46 11.18
C PRO A 79 -8.30 -4.11 10.05
N ASP A 80 -9.18 -3.36 9.40
CA ASP A 80 -10.02 -3.86 8.29
C ASP A 80 -9.19 -4.07 7.02
N ILE A 81 -8.21 -3.20 6.75
CA ILE A 81 -7.23 -3.38 5.68
C ILE A 81 -6.43 -4.68 5.86
N LEU A 82 -5.87 -4.91 7.06
CA LEU A 82 -5.11 -6.14 7.35
C LEU A 82 -6.00 -7.39 7.21
N LYS A 83 -7.28 -7.30 7.59
CA LYS A 83 -8.25 -8.36 7.40
C LYS A 83 -8.58 -8.60 5.92
N PHE A 84 -8.70 -7.53 5.12
CA PHE A 84 -8.93 -7.61 3.68
C PHE A 84 -7.76 -8.30 2.97
N ILE A 85 -6.53 -7.92 3.32
CA ILE A 85 -5.29 -8.53 2.83
C ILE A 85 -5.21 -10.00 3.24
N GLY A 86 -5.48 -10.33 4.51
CA GLY A 86 -5.47 -11.70 5.00
C GLY A 86 -4.10 -12.38 4.85
N SER A 87 -4.08 -13.66 4.48
CA SER A 87 -2.86 -14.44 4.26
C SER A 87 -2.44 -14.55 2.79
N HIS A 88 -3.05 -13.76 1.91
CA HIS A 88 -2.85 -13.80 0.46
C HIS A 88 -1.49 -13.19 0.07
N VAL A 89 -1.03 -13.48 -1.16
CA VAL A 89 0.21 -12.93 -1.69
C VAL A 89 0.00 -11.48 -2.11
N ILE A 90 0.79 -10.57 -1.56
CA ILE A 90 0.80 -9.16 -1.95
C ILE A 90 1.75 -8.96 -3.13
N MET A 91 1.33 -8.20 -4.12
CA MET A 91 2.09 -7.85 -5.31
C MET A 91 2.01 -6.34 -5.56
N GLY A 92 3.10 -5.76 -6.06
CA GLY A 92 3.13 -4.35 -6.45
C GLY A 92 4.49 -3.92 -6.96
N HIS A 93 4.54 -2.72 -7.55
CA HIS A 93 5.77 -2.09 -8.00
C HIS A 93 6.38 -1.29 -6.86
N GLY A 94 7.63 -1.57 -6.50
CA GLY A 94 8.27 -0.86 -5.39
C GLY A 94 7.64 -1.13 -4.01
N ILE A 95 6.85 -2.20 -3.90
CA ILE A 95 5.94 -2.51 -2.78
C ILE A 95 6.59 -2.53 -1.38
N ASN A 96 7.91 -2.61 -1.29
CA ASN A 96 8.62 -2.55 -0.02
C ASN A 96 8.29 -1.28 0.75
N PHE A 97 8.17 -0.13 0.08
CA PHE A 97 7.80 1.12 0.73
C PHE A 97 6.40 1.04 1.34
N ASP A 98 5.42 0.57 0.58
CA ASP A 98 4.03 0.41 1.01
C ASP A 98 3.92 -0.51 2.24
N ILE A 99 4.65 -1.62 2.24
CA ILE A 99 4.69 -2.55 3.37
C ILE A 99 5.37 -1.91 4.59
N ASP A 100 6.48 -1.20 4.38
CA ASP A 100 7.22 -0.57 5.47
C ASP A 100 6.39 0.52 6.15
N ILE A 101 5.66 1.35 5.38
CA ILE A 101 4.82 2.41 5.96
C ILE A 101 3.57 1.86 6.65
N ILE A 102 2.99 0.76 6.14
CA ILE A 102 1.96 0.01 6.87
C ILE A 102 2.53 -0.50 8.19
N TYR A 103 3.70 -1.12 8.18
CA TYR A 103 4.30 -1.67 9.39
C TYR A 103 4.61 -0.57 10.42
N ALA A 104 5.10 0.58 9.98
CA ALA A 104 5.31 1.74 10.83
C ALA A 104 3.99 2.26 11.44
N ALA A 105 2.91 2.31 10.67
CA ALA A 105 1.57 2.64 11.18
C ALA A 105 1.11 1.64 12.25
N THR A 106 1.24 0.33 11.99
CA THR A 106 0.87 -0.70 12.97
C THR A 106 1.65 -0.58 14.29
N LYS A 107 2.96 -0.28 14.22
CA LYS A 107 3.79 -0.05 15.40
C LYS A 107 3.36 1.17 16.19
N ARG A 108 3.07 2.28 15.50
CA ARG A 108 2.66 3.55 16.11
C ARG A 108 1.37 3.39 16.92
N ASP A 109 0.42 2.63 16.39
CA ASP A 109 -0.91 2.43 16.98
C ASP A 109 -1.04 1.12 17.76
N GLN A 110 0.05 0.37 17.95
CA GLN A 110 0.09 -0.91 18.66
C GLN A 110 -0.87 -1.96 18.09
N ILE A 111 -1.08 -1.95 16.77
CA ILE A 111 -1.92 -2.89 16.05
C ILE A 111 -1.07 -4.12 15.66
N PRO A 112 -1.50 -5.36 15.95
CA PRO A 112 -0.79 -6.55 15.48
C PRO A 112 -0.75 -6.63 13.95
N CYS A 113 0.44 -6.71 13.37
CA CYS A 113 0.63 -6.84 11.92
C CYS A 113 0.97 -8.28 11.53
N LYS A 114 0.30 -8.80 10.51
CA LYS A 114 0.51 -10.14 9.96
C LYS A 114 0.57 -10.09 8.43
N ILE A 115 1.65 -9.53 7.90
CA ILE A 115 1.98 -9.56 6.48
C ILE A 115 3.19 -10.47 6.32
N TYR A 116 3.05 -11.53 5.51
CA TYR A 116 4.06 -12.58 5.39
C TYR A 116 4.54 -12.83 3.95
N ASN A 117 3.66 -12.63 2.97
CA ASN A 117 3.88 -13.04 1.59
C ASN A 117 3.89 -11.79 0.68
N VAL A 118 5.08 -11.29 0.36
CA VAL A 118 5.27 -10.13 -0.51
C VAL A 118 6.08 -10.55 -1.73
N LEU A 119 5.53 -10.29 -2.92
CA LEU A 119 6.17 -10.50 -4.20
C LEU A 119 6.38 -9.14 -4.87
N LEU A 120 7.64 -8.76 -5.03
CA LEU A 120 8.02 -7.54 -5.71
C LEU A 120 7.92 -7.72 -7.23
N VAL A 121 7.18 -6.83 -7.89
CA VAL A 121 7.06 -6.83 -9.35
C VAL A 121 7.96 -5.76 -9.94
N TYR A 122 8.84 -6.15 -10.85
CA TYR A 122 9.66 -5.22 -11.64
C TYR A 122 9.09 -5.06 -13.05
N PRO A 123 9.11 -3.85 -13.63
CA PRO A 123 8.76 -3.66 -15.04
C PRO A 123 9.68 -4.51 -15.93
N SER A 124 9.10 -5.19 -16.93
CA SER A 124 9.83 -6.00 -17.90
C SER A 124 10.86 -5.22 -18.74
N THR A 125 10.82 -3.88 -18.69
CA THR A 125 11.74 -2.97 -19.37
C THR A 125 13.00 -2.63 -18.57
N ILE A 126 13.16 -3.09 -17.33
CA ILE A 126 14.43 -2.99 -16.60
C ILE A 126 15.33 -4.15 -17.03
N ASN A 127 15.84 -4.07 -18.25
CA ASN A 127 16.91 -4.93 -18.73
C ASN A 127 17.91 -4.11 -19.55
N ARG A 128 19.01 -3.77 -18.87
CA ARG A 128 20.33 -3.25 -19.31
C ARG A 128 20.63 -1.91 -18.65
N ILE A 129 21.70 -1.89 -17.84
CA ILE A 129 22.29 -0.76 -17.11
C ILE A 129 21.66 -0.48 -15.72
N ALA A 130 21.77 -1.43 -14.77
CA ALA A 130 21.86 -1.15 -13.32
C ALA A 130 21.96 -2.44 -12.48
N LEU A 131 22.79 -3.40 -12.87
CA LEU A 131 23.38 -4.35 -11.92
C LEU A 131 24.87 -4.33 -12.21
N GLY A 132 25.57 -3.40 -11.55
CA GLY A 132 27.03 -3.31 -11.58
C GLY A 132 27.64 -4.46 -10.78
N LEU A 133 27.59 -5.66 -11.36
CA LEU A 133 28.67 -6.64 -11.28
C LEU A 133 29.57 -6.43 -12.49
#